data_AF-A0A7V5IDQ2-F1
#
_entry.id   AF-A0A7V5IDQ2-F1
#
_cell.length_a   1.000
_cell.length_b   1.000
_cell.length_c   1.000
_cell.angle_alpha   90.00
_cell.angle_beta   90.00
_cell.angle_gamma   90.00
#
_symmetry.space_group_name_H-M   'P 1'
#
loop_
_entity.id
_entity.type
_entity.pdbx_description
1 polymer ?
#
loop_
_entity_poly.entity_id
_entity_poly.type
_entity_poly.pdbx_seq_one_letter_code
_entity_poly.pdbx_strand_id
1 'polypeptide(L)' 'MIIAKIKPLEEIKTMLKDFRRVLNVGCAGCTAVCLAGGQREVDIMNTKLSLLFKEEGKLLE' A
#
# COMPACT_ATOMS: atom_id res chain seq x y z
N MET A 1 -8.40 18.99 -9.90
CA MET A 1 -8.93 17.67 -9.52
C MET A 1 -7.91 16.62 -9.95
N ILE A 2 -7.39 15.81 -9.04
CA ILE A 2 -6.35 14.79 -9.32
C ILE A 2 -7.05 13.43 -9.37
N ILE A 3 -6.76 12.63 -10.39
CA ILE A 3 -7.23 11.25 -10.49
C ILE A 3 -6.07 10.34 -10.07
N ALA A 4 -6.28 9.54 -9.04
CA ALA A 4 -5.30 8.58 -8.55
C ALA A 4 -5.69 7.15 -8.93
N LYS A 5 -4.70 6.32 -9.26
CA LYS A 5 -4.86 4.90 -9.53
C LYS A 5 -3.83 4.11 -8.73
N ILE A 6 -4.26 3.01 -8.14
CA ILE A 6 -3.38 2.10 -7.40
C ILE A 6 -2.43 1.41 -8.38
N LYS A 7 -1.13 1.45 -8.09
CA LYS A 7 -0.11 0.67 -8.81
C LYS A 7 -0.35 -0.84 -8.62
N PRO A 8 0.04 -1.68 -9.59
CA PRO A 8 0.05 -3.13 -9.39
C PRO A 8 0.81 -3.51 -8.12
N LEU A 9 0.26 -4.49 -7.39
CA LEU A 9 0.76 -4.84 -6.07
C LEU A 9 2.19 -5.42 -6.11
N GLU A 10 2.54 -6.13 -7.20
CA GLU A 10 3.90 -6.63 -7.44
C GLU A 10 4.91 -5.50 -7.67
N GLU A 11 4.49 -4.40 -8.31
CA GLU A 11 5.36 -3.23 -8.52
C GLU A 11 5.67 -2.59 -7.16
N ILE A 12 4.64 -2.39 -6.32
CA ILE A 12 4.80 -1.84 -4.97
C ILE A 12 5.70 -2.75 -4.12
N LYS A 13 5.48 -4.07 -4.16
CA LYS A 13 6.33 -5.04 -3.48
C LYS A 13 7.79 -4.93 -3.90
N THR A 14 8.04 -4.80 -5.21
CA THR A 14 9.41 -4.63 -5.75
C THR A 14 10.06 -3.35 -5.25
N MET A 15 9.29 -2.26 -5.13
CA MET A 15 9.78 -0.99 -4.56
C MET A 15 10.09 -1.09 -3.07
N LEU A 16 9.37 -1.96 -2.33
CA LEU A 16 9.50 -2.11 -0.88
C LEU A 16 10.48 -3.22 -0.45
N LYS A 17 11.00 -4.02 -1.39
CA LYS A 17 11.75 -5.26 -1.10
C LYS A 17 13.00 -5.10 -0.22
N ASP A 18 13.59 -3.90 -0.23
CA ASP A 18 14.83 -3.54 0.46
C ASP A 18 14.57 -2.82 1.80
N PHE A 19 13.30 -2.58 2.14
CA PHE A 19 12.87 -1.93 3.37
C PHE A 19 12.28 -2.96 4.34
N ARG A 20 12.64 -2.86 5.63
CA ARG A 20 12.05 -3.68 6.71
C ARG A 20 10.85 -3.01 7.38
N ARG A 21 10.80 -1.67 7.35
CA ARG A 21 9.77 -0.86 8.02
C ARG A 21 9.20 0.14 7.05
N VAL A 22 7.88 0.14 6.88
CA VAL A 22 7.21 0.97 5.88
C VAL A 22 5.96 1.58 6.49
N LEU A 23 5.89 2.92 6.47
CA LEU A 23 4.69 3.65 6.86
C LEU A 23 3.83 3.96 5.64
N ASN A 24 2.65 3.35 5.56
CA ASN A 24 1.67 3.67 4.53
C ASN A 24 0.77 4.83 5.00
N VAL A 25 0.74 5.91 4.22
CA VAL A 25 -0.04 7.12 4.50
C VAL A 25 -1.05 7.36 3.39
N GLY A 26 -2.30 7.65 3.75
CA GLY A 26 -3.38 7.93 2.81
C GLY A 26 -3.91 9.35 2.96
N CYS A 27 -4.18 10.03 1.85
CA CYS A 27 -4.84 11.33 1.88
C CYS A 27 -6.37 11.14 1.92
N ALA A 28 -7.02 11.69 2.94
CA ALA A 28 -8.49 11.64 3.09
C ALA A 28 -9.25 12.61 2.17
N GLY A 29 -8.57 13.35 1.29
CA GLY A 29 -9.17 14.28 0.34
C GLY A 29 -9.16 13.73 -1.09
N CYS A 30 -8.20 14.18 -1.89
CA CYS A 30 -8.16 13.94 -3.34
C CYS A 30 -8.07 12.46 -3.74
N THR A 31 -7.46 11.60 -2.92
CA THR A 31 -7.31 10.17 -3.25
C THR A 31 -8.45 9.30 -2.73
N ALA A 32 -9.19 9.78 -1.72
CA ALA A 32 -10.37 9.10 -1.17
C ALA A 32 -11.52 9.08 -2.17
N VAL A 33 -11.72 10.17 -2.90
CA VAL A 33 -12.76 10.25 -3.94
C VAL A 33 -12.53 9.27 -5.10
N CYS A 34 -11.27 8.86 -5.33
CA CYS A 34 -10.91 7.87 -6.35
C CYS A 34 -10.78 6.45 -5.80
N LEU A 35 -11.08 6.22 -4.51
CA LEU A 35 -10.89 4.93 -3.83
C LEU A 35 -9.44 4.41 -3.95
N ALA A 36 -8.48 5.33 -4.03
CA ALA A 36 -7.06 5.04 -4.23
C ALA A 36 -6.20 5.43 -3.02
N GLY A 37 -6.80 6.06 -2.01
CA GLY A 37 -6.16 6.43 -0.75
C GLY A 37 -7.20 6.86 0.27
N GLY A 38 -6.79 7.03 1.53
CA GLY A 38 -7.72 7.18 2.65
C GLY A 38 -7.52 6.04 3.65
N GLN A 39 -8.14 6.14 4.83
CA GLN A 39 -7.86 5.20 5.92
C GLN A 39 -8.19 3.76 5.53
N ARG A 40 -9.35 3.54 4.91
CA ARG A 40 -9.82 2.21 4.49
C ARG A 40 -8.90 1.59 3.44
N GLU A 41 -8.50 2.37 2.43
CA GLU A 41 -7.65 1.90 1.34
C GLU A 41 -6.24 1.56 1.83
N VAL A 42 -5.70 2.36 2.76
CA VAL A 42 -4.43 2.09 3.42
C VAL A 42 -4.47 0.81 4.25
N ASP A 43 -5.55 0.58 5.00
CA ASP A 43 -5.72 -0.62 5.82
C ASP A 43 -5.76 -1.91 4.97
N ILE A 44 -6.48 -1.85 3.85
CA ILE A 44 -6.52 -2.93 2.86
C ILE A 44 -5.14 -3.13 2.23
N MET A 45 -4.41 -2.05 1.91
CA MET A 45 -3.06 -2.14 1.34
C MET A 45 -2.07 -2.76 2.32
N ASN A 46 -2.13 -2.39 3.60
CA ASN A 46 -1.33 -2.99 4.66
C ASN A 46 -1.58 -4.49 4.74
N THR A 47 -2.86 -4.90 4.82
CA THR A 47 -3.23 -6.32 4.89
C THR A 47 -2.67 -7.11 3.70
N LYS A 48 -2.80 -6.57 2.48
CA LYS A 48 -2.30 -7.21 1.25
C LYS A 48 -0.77 -7.32 1.23
N LEU A 49 -0.06 -6.26 1.61
CA LEU A 49 1.41 -6.26 1.66
C LEU A 49 1.92 -7.20 2.74
N SER A 50 1.32 -7.19 3.94
CA SER A 50 1.70 -8.10 5.02
C SER A 50 1.54 -9.57 4.63
N LEU A 51 0.46 -9.94 3.94
CA LEU A 51 0.27 -11.30 3.43
C LEU A 51 1.34 -11.68 2.40
N LEU A 52 1.57 -10.82 1.40
CA LEU A 52 2.56 -11.07 0.34
C LEU A 52 3.98 -11.25 0.84
N PHE A 53 4.41 -10.43 1.80
CA PHE A 53 5.75 -10.51 2.36
C PHE A 53 5.90 -11.71 3.30
N LYS A 54 4.83 -12.05 4.05
CA LYS A 54 4.80 -13.25 4.89
C LYS A 54 4.96 -14.53 4.08
N GLU A 55 4.36 -14.61 2.89
CA GLU A 55 4.54 -15.74 1.96
C GLU A 55 6.00 -15.89 1.49
N GLU A 56 6.78 -14.80 1.43
CA GLU A 56 8.21 -14.82 1.10
C GLU A 56 9.14 -14.98 2.32
N GLY A 57 8.60 -15.18 3.51
CA GLY A 57 9.38 -15.26 4.74
C GLY A 57 10.01 -13.93 5.17
N LYS A 58 9.54 -12.80 4.62
CA LYS A 58 9.95 -11.45 5.04
C LYS A 58 8.88 -10.84 5.94
N LEU A 59 9.30 -10.18 7.02
CA LEU A 59 8.38 -9.42 7.88
C LEU A 59 8.44 -7.94 7.47
N LEU A 60 7.29 -7.38 7.06
CA LEU A 60 7.10 -5.94 6.97
C LEU A 60 6.44 -5.46 8.26
N GLU A 61 7.11 -4.54 8.96
CA GLU A 61 6.59 -3.82 10.14
C GLU A 61 6.13 -2.40 9.79
#